data_AF-A0A1D2WDJ1-F1
#
_entry.id   AF-A0A1D2WDJ1-F1
#
_cell.length_a   1.000
_cell.length_b   1.000
_cell.length_c   1.000
_cell.angle_alpha   90.00
_cell.angle_beta   90.00
_cell.angle_gamma   90.00
#
_symmetry.space_group_name_H-M   'P 1'
#
loop_
_entity.id
_entity.type
_entity.pdbx_description
1 polymer ?
#
loop_
_entity_poly.entity_id
_entity_poly.type
_entity_poly.pdbx_seq_one_letter_code
_entity_poly.pdbx_strand_id
1 'polypeptide(L)'
;MSEKILITNLKSKNNIQDAVSEVKPDRMIIISSKKAKFRDFEVKTDYMKIKNRFEDIIHKANAILNDEDDFSIIVRPDRTGVYLLWLAQMRSLNPTYVLSHGELQQLPIIPAGALGEKESEILKLADCHGFIDSKSVNKEFGITKDSAKEYLKKLSDVGILKYFETKEFEAGEEKAHAYYSTDLLEKGKQTEDLYLMTELGRIMVYMALTSE
;
A
#
# COMPACT_ATOMS: atom_id res chain seq x y z
N MET A 1 -4.45 -19.34 -21.54
CA MET A 1 -3.60 -18.14 -21.62
C MET A 1 -3.93 -17.34 -20.39
N SER A 2 -2.91 -16.95 -19.61
CA SER A 2 -3.08 -16.07 -18.45
C SER A 2 -3.64 -14.73 -18.94
N GLU A 3 -4.77 -14.27 -18.38
CA GLU A 3 -5.31 -12.93 -18.65
C GLU A 3 -4.72 -11.93 -17.65
N LYS A 4 -4.40 -10.72 -18.11
CA LYS A 4 -4.09 -9.60 -17.20
C LYS A 4 -5.37 -8.94 -16.75
N ILE A 5 -5.67 -9.02 -15.45
CA ILE A 5 -6.93 -8.58 -14.86
C ILE A 5 -6.71 -7.40 -13.92
N LEU A 6 -7.41 -6.29 -14.19
CA LEU A 6 -7.47 -5.14 -13.28
C LEU A 6 -8.69 -5.27 -12.35
N ILE A 7 -8.47 -5.26 -11.04
CA ILE A 7 -9.56 -5.16 -10.04
C ILE A 7 -9.56 -3.77 -9.43
N THR A 8 -10.72 -3.11 -9.42
CA THR A 8 -10.82 -1.75 -8.90
C THR A 8 -12.17 -1.40 -8.28
N ASN A 9 -12.18 -0.44 -7.35
CA ASN A 9 -13.39 0.20 -6.79
C ASN A 9 -13.52 1.68 -7.18
N LEU A 10 -12.79 2.13 -8.22
CA LEU A 10 -12.87 3.50 -8.72
C LEU A 10 -14.28 3.85 -9.20
N LYS A 11 -14.67 5.12 -9.02
CA LYS A 11 -16.04 5.61 -9.30
C LYS A 11 -16.11 6.67 -10.39
N SER A 12 -14.98 7.20 -10.82
CA SER A 12 -14.86 8.21 -11.87
C SER A 12 -14.44 7.56 -13.17
N LYS A 13 -15.05 7.95 -14.29
CA LYS A 13 -14.68 7.45 -15.63
C LYS A 13 -13.22 7.77 -15.95
N ASN A 14 -12.78 9.00 -15.67
CA ASN A 14 -11.41 9.44 -15.95
C ASN A 14 -10.39 8.59 -15.19
N ASN A 15 -10.59 8.43 -13.87
CA ASN A 15 -9.67 7.64 -13.04
C ASN A 15 -9.61 6.18 -13.52
N ILE A 16 -10.72 5.63 -14.03
CA ILE A 16 -10.73 4.27 -14.61
C ILE A 16 -9.93 4.25 -15.91
N GLN A 17 -10.02 5.28 -16.75
CA GLN A 17 -9.21 5.38 -17.98
C GLN A 17 -7.72 5.51 -17.67
N ASP A 18 -7.36 6.29 -16.66
CA ASP A 18 -5.97 6.40 -16.20
C ASP A 18 -5.46 5.05 -15.69
N ALA A 19 -6.26 4.36 -14.89
CA ALA A 19 -5.96 3.02 -14.38
C ALA A 19 -5.78 1.97 -15.51
N VAL A 20 -6.64 2.01 -16.53
CA VAL A 20 -6.52 1.13 -17.71
C VAL A 20 -5.27 1.46 -18.52
N SER A 21 -4.91 2.74 -18.64
CA SER A 21 -3.72 3.17 -19.39
C SER A 21 -2.42 2.76 -18.70
N GLU A 22 -2.40 2.81 -17.36
CA GLU A 22 -1.28 2.40 -16.52
C GLU A 22 -1.08 0.88 -16.57
N VAL A 23 -2.15 0.12 -16.30
CA VAL A 23 -2.05 -1.34 -16.12
C VAL A 23 -2.08 -2.08 -17.45
N LYS A 24 -2.81 -1.56 -18.45
CA LYS A 24 -3.10 -2.21 -19.74
C LYS A 24 -3.67 -3.63 -19.58
N PRO A 25 -4.81 -3.79 -18.88
CA PRO A 25 -5.40 -5.10 -18.63
C PRO A 25 -6.18 -5.63 -19.85
N ASP A 26 -6.23 -6.96 -19.99
CA ASP A 26 -7.11 -7.65 -20.95
C ASP A 26 -8.58 -7.57 -20.49
N ARG A 27 -8.79 -7.53 -19.17
CA ARG A 27 -10.10 -7.51 -18.52
C ARG A 27 -10.08 -6.67 -17.26
N MET A 28 -11.18 -5.99 -16.99
CA MET A 28 -11.36 -5.19 -15.78
C MET A 28 -12.58 -5.61 -14.99
N ILE A 29 -12.44 -5.66 -13.67
CA ILE A 29 -13.52 -5.95 -12.72
C ILE A 29 -13.72 -4.73 -11.82
N ILE A 30 -14.88 -4.09 -11.97
CA ILE A 30 -15.26 -2.93 -11.15
C ILE A 30 -16.18 -3.40 -10.01
N ILE A 31 -15.68 -3.23 -8.79
CA ILE A 31 -16.39 -3.58 -7.56
C ILE A 31 -17.04 -2.32 -6.99
N SER A 32 -18.36 -2.37 -6.80
CA SER A 32 -19.10 -1.23 -6.24
C SER A 32 -20.34 -1.66 -5.47
N SER A 33 -20.69 -0.87 -4.45
CA SER A 33 -21.96 -1.03 -3.73
C SER A 33 -23.16 -0.49 -4.53
N LYS A 34 -22.91 0.34 -5.53
CA LYS A 34 -23.93 0.91 -6.42
C LYS A 34 -23.73 0.41 -7.84
N LYS A 35 -24.82 0.41 -8.63
CA LYS A 35 -24.71 0.13 -10.07
C LYS A 35 -23.83 1.21 -10.70
N ALA A 36 -22.76 0.81 -11.38
CA ALA A 36 -21.91 1.76 -12.09
C ALA A 36 -22.72 2.47 -13.19
N LYS A 37 -22.49 3.77 -13.35
CA LYS A 37 -23.17 4.63 -14.33
C LYS A 37 -22.47 4.67 -15.70
N PHE A 38 -21.25 4.16 -15.78
CA PHE A 38 -20.40 4.20 -16.97
C PHE A 38 -20.16 2.75 -17.38
N ARG A 39 -20.29 2.43 -18.66
CA ARG A 39 -20.13 1.07 -19.22
C ARG A 39 -19.27 1.02 -20.48
N ASP A 40 -18.99 2.17 -21.08
CA ASP A 40 -18.30 2.26 -22.36
C ASP A 40 -16.80 2.40 -22.12
N PHE A 41 -16.14 1.25 -21.95
CA PHE A 41 -14.69 1.12 -21.91
C PHE A 41 -14.27 0.15 -23.02
N GLU A 42 -13.09 0.39 -23.62
CA GLU A 42 -12.54 -0.47 -24.69
C GLU A 42 -12.13 -1.86 -24.18
N VAL A 43 -11.91 -1.98 -22.87
CA VAL A 43 -11.56 -3.23 -22.20
C VAL A 43 -12.81 -3.96 -21.74
N LYS A 44 -12.81 -5.29 -21.86
CA LYS A 44 -13.87 -6.16 -21.32
C LYS A 44 -14.08 -5.87 -19.84
N THR A 45 -15.26 -5.35 -19.48
CA THR A 45 -15.53 -4.86 -18.14
C THR A 45 -16.65 -5.62 -17.47
N ASP A 46 -16.35 -6.22 -16.31
CA ASP A 46 -17.33 -6.86 -15.44
C ASP A 46 -17.66 -5.97 -14.24
N TYR A 47 -18.94 -5.94 -13.89
CA TYR A 47 -19.42 -5.18 -12.75
C TYR A 47 -19.86 -6.12 -11.64
N MET A 48 -19.15 -6.05 -10.52
CA MET A 48 -19.49 -6.82 -9.34
C MET A 48 -20.17 -5.92 -8.31
N LYS A 49 -21.47 -6.14 -8.11
CA LYS A 49 -22.20 -5.46 -7.05
C LYS A 49 -21.97 -6.19 -5.73
N ILE A 50 -21.40 -5.49 -4.76
CA ILE A 50 -21.23 -6.03 -3.40
C ILE A 50 -21.90 -5.11 -2.39
N LYS A 51 -22.90 -5.64 -1.69
CA LYS A 51 -23.50 -4.95 -0.55
C LYS A 51 -22.46 -4.92 0.57
N ASN A 52 -22.52 -3.94 1.48
CA ASN A 52 -21.46 -3.61 2.46
C ASN A 52 -21.16 -4.70 3.53
N ARG A 53 -21.30 -6.00 3.21
CA ARG A 53 -20.93 -7.13 4.06
C ARG A 53 -19.57 -7.67 3.60
N PHE A 54 -18.71 -7.94 4.56
CA PHE A 54 -17.32 -8.32 4.36
C PHE A 54 -17.21 -9.70 3.69
N GLU A 55 -18.06 -10.63 4.12
CA GLU A 55 -18.13 -12.01 3.66
C GLU A 55 -18.49 -12.08 2.17
N ASP A 56 -19.42 -11.23 1.72
CA ASP A 56 -19.80 -11.15 0.31
C ASP A 56 -18.65 -10.69 -0.58
N ILE A 57 -17.76 -9.83 -0.06
CA ILE A 57 -16.59 -9.34 -0.79
C ILE A 57 -15.58 -10.47 -0.92
N ILE A 58 -15.25 -11.14 0.17
CA ILE A 58 -14.30 -12.26 0.19
C ILE A 58 -14.77 -13.39 -0.72
N HIS A 59 -16.01 -13.84 -0.57
CA HIS A 59 -16.51 -14.96 -1.36
C HIS A 59 -16.52 -14.66 -2.85
N LYS A 60 -16.96 -13.46 -3.25
CA LYS A 60 -17.00 -13.09 -4.67
C LYS A 60 -15.63 -12.78 -5.24
N ALA A 61 -14.73 -12.20 -4.45
CA ALA A 61 -13.36 -11.96 -4.85
C ALA A 61 -12.60 -13.29 -5.03
N ASN A 62 -12.69 -14.21 -4.08
CA ASN A 62 -12.08 -15.54 -4.21
C ASN A 62 -12.65 -16.34 -5.40
N ALA A 63 -13.90 -16.10 -5.79
CA ALA A 63 -14.50 -16.76 -6.96
C ALA A 63 -13.99 -16.23 -8.31
N ILE A 64 -13.33 -15.06 -8.35
CA ILE A 64 -12.77 -14.46 -9.58
C ILE A 64 -11.25 -14.55 -9.66
N LEU A 65 -10.58 -14.87 -8.57
CA LEU A 65 -9.12 -15.02 -8.53
C LEU A 65 -8.76 -16.46 -8.96
N ASN A 66 -8.19 -16.61 -10.15
CA ASN A 66 -7.55 -17.86 -10.56
C ASN A 66 -6.03 -17.71 -10.41
N ASP A 67 -5.37 -18.72 -9.86
CA ASP A 67 -3.92 -18.65 -9.62
C ASP A 67 -3.06 -18.51 -10.90
N GLU A 68 -3.66 -18.75 -12.08
CA GLU A 68 -3.00 -18.62 -13.39
C GLU A 68 -3.09 -17.21 -14.00
N ASP A 69 -3.95 -16.32 -13.47
CA ASP A 69 -4.17 -14.98 -14.02
C ASP A 69 -3.22 -13.94 -13.39
N ASP A 70 -2.83 -12.93 -14.16
CA ASP A 70 -2.00 -11.80 -13.69
C ASP A 70 -2.89 -10.67 -13.16
N PHE A 71 -2.91 -10.46 -11.84
CA PHE A 71 -3.77 -9.46 -11.23
C PHE A 71 -3.04 -8.18 -10.87
N SER A 72 -3.63 -7.06 -11.25
CA SER A 72 -3.30 -5.74 -10.72
C SER A 72 -4.50 -5.16 -9.97
N ILE A 73 -4.25 -4.51 -8.83
CA ILE A 73 -5.32 -3.90 -8.02
C ILE A 73 -5.10 -2.40 -7.97
N ILE A 74 -6.15 -1.61 -8.26
CA ILE A 74 -6.14 -0.16 -8.04
C ILE A 74 -7.30 0.20 -7.13
N VAL A 75 -6.99 0.67 -5.92
CA VAL A 75 -7.99 1.01 -4.91
C VAL A 75 -8.15 2.51 -4.73
N ARG A 76 -9.40 2.92 -4.51
CA ARG A 76 -9.76 4.14 -3.81
C ARG A 76 -9.82 3.83 -2.31
N PRO A 77 -9.29 4.69 -1.42
CA PRO A 77 -9.33 4.48 0.02
C PRO A 77 -10.76 4.70 0.56
N ASP A 78 -11.65 3.76 0.28
CA ASP A 78 -12.95 3.68 0.92
C ASP A 78 -13.12 2.28 1.53
N ARG A 79 -14.24 2.04 2.20
CA ARG A 79 -14.52 0.75 2.84
C ARG A 79 -14.30 -0.44 1.89
N THR A 80 -14.70 -0.35 0.61
CA THR A 80 -14.46 -1.42 -0.37
C THR A 80 -12.97 -1.52 -0.72
N GLY A 81 -12.28 -0.40 -0.84
CA GLY A 81 -10.85 -0.36 -1.11
C GLY A 81 -10.02 -1.02 -0.03
N VAL A 82 -10.34 -0.77 1.25
CA VAL A 82 -9.68 -1.44 2.39
C VAL A 82 -9.78 -2.97 2.28
N TYR A 83 -10.92 -3.48 1.84
CA TYR A 83 -11.08 -4.94 1.65
C TYR A 83 -10.30 -5.47 0.45
N LEU A 84 -10.18 -4.68 -0.62
CA LEU A 84 -9.33 -5.04 -1.76
C LEU A 84 -7.85 -5.02 -1.39
N LEU A 85 -7.44 -4.13 -0.49
CA LEU A 85 -6.08 -4.14 0.05
C LEU A 85 -5.82 -5.37 0.91
N TRP A 86 -6.75 -5.73 1.79
CA TRP A 86 -6.66 -6.98 2.54
C TRP A 86 -6.54 -8.19 1.61
N LEU A 87 -7.36 -8.25 0.55
CA LEU A 87 -7.28 -9.32 -0.45
C LEU A 87 -5.92 -9.33 -1.16
N ALA A 88 -5.42 -8.17 -1.59
CA ALA A 88 -4.12 -8.03 -2.23
C ALA A 88 -3.02 -8.62 -1.35
N GLN A 89 -3.05 -8.33 -0.06
CA GLN A 89 -2.09 -8.85 0.92
C GLN A 89 -2.20 -10.36 1.11
N MET A 90 -3.40 -10.87 1.39
CA MET A 90 -3.62 -12.30 1.64
C MET A 90 -3.26 -13.18 0.44
N ARG A 91 -3.29 -12.61 -0.76
CA ARG A 91 -2.99 -13.29 -2.02
C ARG A 91 -1.67 -12.84 -2.65
N SER A 92 -0.92 -11.96 -1.98
CA SER A 92 0.33 -11.38 -2.48
C SER A 92 0.21 -10.80 -3.91
N LEU A 93 -0.91 -10.15 -4.23
CA LEU A 93 -1.20 -9.64 -5.57
C LEU A 93 -0.41 -8.37 -5.85
N ASN A 94 0.46 -8.42 -6.85
CA ASN A 94 1.28 -7.31 -7.28
C ASN A 94 1.20 -7.13 -8.80
N PRO A 95 1.16 -5.89 -9.31
CA PRO A 95 1.22 -4.63 -8.55
C PRO A 95 -0.13 -4.22 -7.93
N THR A 96 -0.08 -3.61 -6.74
CA THR A 96 -1.24 -2.99 -6.08
C THR A 96 -1.01 -1.48 -5.91
N TYR A 97 -2.01 -0.67 -6.22
CA TYR A 97 -1.94 0.79 -6.15
C TYR A 97 -3.10 1.37 -5.34
N VAL A 98 -2.85 2.51 -4.72
CA VAL A 98 -3.86 3.41 -4.15
C VAL A 98 -3.95 4.66 -5.02
N LEU A 99 -5.16 5.06 -5.37
CA LEU A 99 -5.42 6.38 -5.93
C LEU A 99 -5.66 7.38 -4.79
N SER A 100 -4.70 8.26 -4.57
CA SER A 100 -4.74 9.32 -3.54
C SER A 100 -4.48 10.67 -4.23
N HIS A 101 -5.34 11.66 -4.00
CA HIS A 101 -5.20 13.00 -4.59
C HIS A 101 -5.08 13.05 -6.13
N GLY A 102 -5.63 12.04 -6.82
CA GLY A 102 -5.53 11.92 -8.28
C GLY A 102 -4.23 11.30 -8.78
N GLU A 103 -3.30 10.94 -7.88
CA GLU A 103 -2.06 10.24 -8.20
C GLU A 103 -2.19 8.76 -7.85
N LEU A 104 -1.69 7.87 -8.72
CA LEU A 104 -1.53 6.45 -8.42
C LEU A 104 -0.22 6.26 -7.66
N GLN A 105 -0.33 5.65 -6.48
CA GLN A 105 0.82 5.29 -5.65
C GLN A 105 0.85 3.78 -5.50
N GLN A 106 1.96 3.15 -5.90
CA GLN A 106 2.13 1.71 -5.72
C GLN A 106 2.36 1.41 -4.23
N LEU A 107 1.60 0.46 -3.71
CA LEU A 107 1.82 -0.08 -2.37
C LEU A 107 2.72 -1.31 -2.41
N PRO A 108 3.63 -1.46 -1.45
CA PRO A 108 4.32 -2.72 -1.25
C PRO A 108 3.35 -3.75 -0.68
N ILE A 109 3.17 -4.87 -1.37
CA ILE A 109 2.50 -6.05 -0.82
C ILE A 109 3.57 -7.01 -0.29
N ILE A 110 3.44 -7.35 0.98
CA ILE A 110 4.49 -8.04 1.74
C ILE A 110 3.96 -9.40 2.16
N PRO A 111 4.60 -10.51 1.79
CA PRO A 111 4.13 -11.84 2.23
C PRO A 111 4.08 -11.95 3.75
N ALA A 112 3.10 -12.71 4.26
CA ALA A 112 3.04 -13.08 5.67
C ALA A 112 4.38 -13.72 6.12
N GLY A 113 4.92 -13.25 7.25
CA GLY A 113 6.19 -13.74 7.78
C GLY A 113 7.46 -13.19 7.11
N ALA A 114 7.35 -12.23 6.18
CA ALA A 114 8.53 -11.58 5.59
C ALA A 114 9.28 -10.66 6.59
N LEU A 115 8.57 -10.21 7.64
CA LEU A 115 9.13 -9.38 8.71
C LEU A 115 9.29 -10.20 9.98
N GLY A 116 10.44 -10.05 10.63
CA GLY A 116 10.66 -10.56 11.96
C GLY A 116 10.07 -9.64 13.03
N GLU A 117 10.18 -10.10 14.28
CA GLU A 117 9.76 -9.34 15.46
C GLU A 117 10.49 -8.00 15.56
N LYS A 118 11.79 -7.96 15.23
CA LYS A 118 12.58 -6.73 15.35
C LYS A 118 12.19 -5.69 14.29
N GLU A 119 11.97 -6.10 13.05
CA GLU A 119 11.44 -5.24 11.99
C GLU A 119 10.08 -4.65 12.38
N SER A 120 9.23 -5.48 12.97
CA SER A 120 7.91 -5.09 13.47
C SER A 120 7.99 -4.03 14.57
N GLU A 121 8.90 -4.18 15.53
CA GLU A 121 9.13 -3.18 16.59
C GLU A 121 9.68 -1.85 16.04
N ILE A 122 10.61 -1.92 15.09
CA ILE A 122 11.20 -0.74 14.44
C ILE A 122 10.13 0.04 13.66
N LEU A 123 9.22 -0.66 12.99
CA LEU A 123 8.10 -0.01 12.28
C LEU A 123 7.13 0.70 13.23
N LYS A 124 6.81 0.11 14.38
CA LYS A 124 5.98 0.78 15.41
C LYS A 124 6.65 2.06 15.90
N LEU A 125 7.97 2.02 16.09
CA LEU A 125 8.74 3.20 16.50
C LEU A 125 8.74 4.28 15.41
N ALA A 126 8.91 3.89 14.14
CA ALA A 126 8.84 4.80 13.00
C ALA A 126 7.45 5.46 12.87
N ASP A 127 6.36 4.72 13.08
CA ASP A 127 4.99 5.24 13.06
C ASP A 127 4.76 6.31 14.14
N CYS A 128 5.27 6.09 15.35
CA CYS A 128 5.14 7.04 16.46
C CYS A 128 5.89 8.37 16.20
N HIS A 129 7.03 8.33 15.51
CA HIS A 129 7.90 9.49 15.34
C HIS A 129 7.82 10.12 13.94
N GLY A 130 7.18 9.46 12.98
CA GLY A 130 7.08 9.87 11.57
C GLY A 130 8.36 9.69 10.76
N PHE A 131 9.52 9.66 11.41
CA PHE A 131 10.81 9.27 10.84
C PHE A 131 11.66 8.55 11.89
N ILE A 132 12.66 7.81 11.43
CA ILE A 132 13.57 7.04 12.27
C ILE A 132 14.97 6.99 11.66
N ASP A 133 15.98 6.91 12.52
CA ASP A 133 17.37 6.71 12.10
C ASP A 133 18.02 5.55 12.89
N SER A 134 19.19 5.12 12.41
CA SER A 134 19.95 4.02 13.05
C SER A 134 20.35 4.33 14.51
N LYS A 135 20.50 5.60 14.88
CA LYS A 135 20.87 6.02 16.25
C LYS A 135 19.69 5.87 17.20
N SER A 136 18.49 6.22 16.75
CA SER A 136 17.24 6.11 17.49
C SER A 136 16.87 4.64 17.71
N VAL A 137 17.03 3.80 16.68
CA VAL A 137 16.88 2.34 16.79
C VAL A 137 17.88 1.75 17.79
N ASN A 138 19.17 2.13 17.70
CA ASN A 138 20.19 1.68 18.65
C ASN A 138 19.84 2.07 20.09
N LYS A 139 19.37 3.30 20.30
CA LYS A 139 18.98 3.81 21.61
C LYS A 139 17.79 3.06 22.20
N GLU A 140 16.77 2.78 21.38
CA GLU A 140 15.53 2.15 21.86
C GLU A 140 15.71 0.64 22.10
N PHE A 141 16.38 -0.07 21.18
CA PHE A 141 16.44 -1.53 21.19
C PHE A 141 17.78 -2.11 21.64
N GLY A 142 18.79 -1.27 21.91
CA GLY A 142 20.12 -1.72 22.34
C GLY A 142 20.92 -2.48 21.28
N ILE A 143 20.47 -2.50 20.01
CA ILE A 143 21.19 -3.16 18.91
C ILE A 143 22.26 -2.26 18.31
N THR A 144 23.34 -2.82 17.75
CA THR A 144 24.43 -2.01 17.17
C THR A 144 23.94 -1.10 16.05
N LYS A 145 24.63 0.03 15.83
CA LYS A 145 24.27 0.98 14.77
C LYS A 145 24.28 0.35 13.38
N ASP A 146 25.20 -0.60 13.13
CA ASP A 146 25.28 -1.28 11.83
C ASP A 146 24.13 -2.27 11.64
N SER A 147 23.77 -3.05 12.66
CA SER A 147 22.56 -3.89 12.59
C SER A 147 21.28 -3.06 12.45
N ALA A 148 21.20 -1.91 13.13
CA ALA A 148 20.08 -0.98 12.97
C ALA A 148 19.96 -0.47 11.53
N LYS A 149 21.09 -0.14 10.87
CA LYS A 149 21.09 0.21 9.44
C LYS A 149 20.62 -0.94 8.56
N GLU A 150 21.02 -2.16 8.86
CA GLU A 150 20.59 -3.35 8.09
C GLU A 150 19.07 -3.55 8.19
N TYR A 151 18.47 -3.42 9.37
CA TYR A 151 17.02 -3.51 9.54
C TYR A 151 16.28 -2.39 8.78
N LEU A 152 16.75 -1.15 8.90
CA LEU A 152 16.14 0.00 8.21
C LEU A 152 16.28 -0.13 6.69
N LYS A 153 17.43 -0.58 6.20
CA LYS A 153 17.66 -0.86 4.79
C LYS A 153 16.74 -1.97 4.30
N LYS A 154 16.62 -3.09 5.04
CA LYS A 154 15.70 -4.18 4.69
C LYS A 154 14.27 -3.69 4.55
N LEU A 155 13.79 -2.89 5.52
CA LEU A 155 12.45 -2.28 5.49
C LEU A 155 12.27 -1.31 4.32
N SER A 156 13.35 -0.66 3.88
CA SER A 156 13.33 0.23 2.72
C SER A 156 13.37 -0.52 1.38
N ASP A 157 14.17 -1.58 1.30
CA ASP A 157 14.28 -2.43 0.11
C ASP A 157 12.94 -3.10 -0.23
N VAL A 158 12.10 -3.40 0.78
CA VAL A 158 10.73 -3.91 0.60
C VAL A 158 9.67 -2.81 0.45
N GLY A 159 10.09 -1.54 0.38
CA GLY A 159 9.22 -0.39 0.09
C GLY A 159 8.37 0.12 1.26
N ILE A 160 8.56 -0.38 2.48
CA ILE A 160 7.80 0.09 3.66
C ILE A 160 8.31 1.44 4.14
N LEU A 161 9.63 1.59 4.19
CA LEU A 161 10.28 2.82 4.58
C LEU A 161 10.92 3.49 3.37
N LYS A 162 10.83 4.80 3.31
CA LYS A 162 11.54 5.60 2.33
C LYS A 162 12.80 6.15 2.92
N TYR A 163 13.90 5.89 2.23
CA TYR A 163 15.18 6.49 2.54
C TYR A 163 15.21 7.95 2.09
N PHE A 164 15.70 8.83 2.96
CA PHE A 164 16.10 10.18 2.58
C PHE A 164 17.33 10.62 3.39
N GLU A 165 18.13 11.48 2.78
CA GLU A 165 19.28 12.09 3.44
C GLU A 165 19.00 13.56 3.68
N THR A 166 19.23 14.01 4.91
CA THR A 166 19.34 15.44 5.19
C THR A 166 20.81 15.81 5.33
N LYS A 167 21.13 17.04 4.95
CA LYS A 167 22.46 17.62 5.13
C LYS A 167 22.40 18.51 6.35
N GLU A 168 23.13 18.15 7.39
CA GLU A 168 23.32 19.00 8.55
C GLU A 168 24.72 19.60 8.53
N PHE A 169 24.81 20.90 8.78
CA PHE A 169 26.07 21.61 8.92
C PHE A 169 26.38 21.73 10.40
N GLU A 170 27.25 20.86 10.91
CA GLU A 170 27.79 20.98 12.26
C GLU A 170 29.24 21.45 12.20
N ALA A 171 29.55 22.55 12.89
CA ALA A 171 30.91 23.06 13.06
C ALA A 171 31.72 23.29 11.75
N GLY A 172 31.04 23.63 10.65
CA GLY A 172 31.68 23.89 9.36
C GLY A 172 31.92 22.64 8.50
N GLU A 173 31.54 21.46 8.96
CA GLU A 173 31.53 20.22 8.18
C GLU A 173 30.10 19.84 7.78
N GLU A 174 29.92 19.51 6.50
CA GLU A 174 28.66 18.96 5.99
C GLU A 174 28.59 17.47 6.33
N LYS A 175 27.59 17.06 7.11
CA LYS A 175 27.32 15.66 7.41
C LYS A 175 25.98 15.25 6.83
N ALA A 176 25.98 14.15 6.08
CA ALA A 176 24.76 13.51 5.61
C ALA A 176 24.19 12.64 6.74
N HIS A 177 22.93 12.88 7.08
CA HIS A 177 22.18 12.11 8.05
C HIS A 177 21.09 11.30 7.34
N ALA A 178 21.22 9.98 7.43
CA ALA A 178 20.30 9.02 6.85
C ALA A 178 19.06 8.85 7.74
N TYR A 179 17.89 9.14 7.18
CA TYR A 179 16.59 8.96 7.81
C TYR A 179 15.70 8.04 6.97
N TYR A 180 14.75 7.44 7.66
CA TYR A 180 13.74 6.56 7.07
C TYR A 180 12.37 7.00 7.55
N SER A 181 11.40 7.13 6.66
CA SER A 181 10.02 7.50 7.02
C SER A 181 9.02 6.53 6.40
N THR A 182 7.89 6.36 7.07
CA THR A 182 6.70 5.81 6.41
C THR A 182 6.17 6.93 5.52
N ASP A 183 6.17 6.76 4.20
CA ASP A 183 5.92 7.83 3.19
C ASP A 183 4.49 8.45 3.25
N LEU A 184 3.73 8.20 4.32
CA LEU A 184 2.33 8.57 4.51
C LEU A 184 2.10 9.86 5.30
N LEU A 185 3.15 10.49 5.85
CA LEU A 185 3.01 11.70 6.67
C LEU A 185 3.32 13.02 5.94
N GLU A 186 4.09 13.03 4.85
CA GLU A 186 4.49 14.29 4.20
C GLU A 186 3.42 14.92 3.29
N LYS A 187 2.45 14.15 2.77
CA LYS A 187 1.38 14.68 1.90
C LYS A 187 0.03 14.94 2.63
N GLY A 188 -0.07 14.65 3.92
CA GLY A 188 -1.32 14.67 4.68
C GLY A 188 -1.75 16.02 5.30
N LYS A 189 -1.24 17.17 4.85
CA LYS A 189 -1.56 18.46 5.51
C LYS A 189 -2.92 19.07 5.13
N GLN A 190 -3.75 18.41 4.32
CA GLN A 190 -5.09 18.90 3.99
C GLN A 190 -6.16 17.80 4.16
N THR A 191 -6.94 17.95 5.25
CA THR A 191 -8.38 17.61 5.43
C THR A 191 -8.91 16.22 5.02
N GLU A 192 -9.56 15.55 5.99
CA GLU A 192 -10.43 14.35 5.88
C GLU A 192 -9.80 13.05 5.34
N ASP A 193 -8.95 13.10 4.31
CA ASP A 193 -8.17 11.97 3.81
C ASP A 193 -7.02 11.56 4.76
N LEU A 194 -6.70 12.42 5.74
CA LEU A 194 -5.73 12.14 6.80
C LEU A 194 -6.15 10.95 7.67
N TYR A 195 -7.45 10.79 7.95
CA TYR A 195 -7.95 9.63 8.70
C TYR A 195 -7.80 8.35 7.87
N LEU A 196 -8.05 8.40 6.57
CA LEU A 196 -7.88 7.26 5.67
C LEU A 196 -6.41 6.92 5.39
N MET A 197 -5.49 7.89 5.34
CA MET A 197 -4.05 7.66 5.16
C MET A 197 -3.36 7.21 6.45
N THR A 198 -3.77 7.74 7.61
CA THR A 198 -3.35 7.19 8.91
C THR A 198 -3.95 5.82 9.14
N GLU A 199 -5.19 5.56 8.72
CA GLU A 199 -5.75 4.21 8.72
C GLU A 199 -5.05 3.31 7.71
N LEU A 200 -4.74 3.72 6.49
CA LEU A 200 -4.03 2.88 5.50
C LEU A 200 -2.60 2.57 5.93
N GLY A 201 -1.88 3.54 6.49
CA GLY A 201 -0.57 3.33 7.08
C GLY A 201 -0.63 2.42 8.29
N ARG A 202 -1.62 2.62 9.18
CA ARG A 202 -1.88 1.71 10.28
C ARG A 202 -2.40 0.36 9.82
N ILE A 203 -3.07 0.25 8.68
CA ILE A 203 -3.57 -0.98 8.08
C ILE A 203 -2.40 -1.71 7.44
N MET A 204 -1.49 -1.03 6.74
CA MET A 204 -0.25 -1.61 6.24
C MET A 204 0.66 -2.06 7.39
N VAL A 205 0.82 -1.22 8.42
CA VAL A 205 1.54 -1.55 9.64
C VAL A 205 0.84 -2.70 10.36
N TYR A 206 -0.48 -2.66 10.55
CA TYR A 206 -1.26 -3.74 11.18
C TYR A 206 -1.16 -5.03 10.36
N MET A 207 -1.35 -5.00 9.04
CA MET A 207 -1.26 -6.17 8.15
C MET A 207 0.17 -6.74 8.09
N ALA A 208 1.19 -5.89 8.13
CA ALA A 208 2.58 -6.31 8.24
C ALA A 208 2.90 -6.91 9.63
N LEU A 209 2.32 -6.35 10.69
CA LEU A 209 2.49 -6.78 12.08
C LEU A 209 1.69 -8.03 12.44
N THR A 210 0.51 -8.24 11.86
CA THR A 210 -0.38 -9.34 12.22
C THR A 210 -0.13 -10.57 11.38
N SER A 211 0.28 -10.44 10.10
CA SER A 211 0.43 -11.59 9.19
C SER A 211 -0.72 -12.63 9.32
N GLU A 212 -1.92 -12.15 9.63
CA GLU A 212 -3.23 -12.82 9.69
C GLU A 212 -4.21 -12.09 8.77
#